data_AF-A0A2H9MIN9-F1
#
_entry.id   AF-A0A2H9MIN9-F1
#
_cell.length_a   1.000
_cell.length_b   1.000
_cell.length_c   1.000
_cell.angle_alpha   90.00
_cell.angle_beta   90.00
_cell.angle_gamma   90.00
#
_symmetry.space_group_name_H-M   'P 1'
#
loop_
_entity.id
_entity.type
_entity.pdbx_description
1 polymer ?
#
loop_
_entity_poly.entity_id
_entity_poly.type
_entity_poly.pdbx_seq_one_letter_code
_entity_poly.pdbx_strand_id
1 'polypeptide(L)' 'MSIYERELKGVLQGNKKVLENMIKSCDGNIKKIFGKTCEKPFIVIR' A
#
# COMPACT_ATOMS: atom_id res chain seq x y z
N MET A 1 2.24 6.05 18.70
CA MET A 1 2.13 6.07 17.22
C MET A 1 0.73 5.64 16.86
N SER A 2 0.00 6.46 16.11
CA SER A 2 -1.39 6.23 15.75
C SER A 2 -1.52 5.01 14.82
N ILE A 3 -2.67 4.31 14.87
CA ILE A 3 -2.98 3.19 13.96
C ILE A 3 -2.88 3.67 12.50
N TYR A 4 -3.33 4.89 12.22
CA TYR A 4 -3.29 5.50 10.89
C TYR A 4 -1.86 5.73 10.39
N GLU A 5 -0.94 6.17 11.26
CA GLU A 5 0.46 6.38 10.88
C GLU A 5 1.13 5.06 10.50
N ARG A 6 0.81 3.97 11.21
CA ARG A 6 1.35 2.64 10.93
C ARG A 6 0.83 2.09 9.59
N GLU A 7 -0.47 2.25 9.34
CA GLU A 7 -1.10 1.86 8.07
C GLU A 7 -0.52 2.67 6.90
N LEU A 8 -0.43 3.99 7.06
CA LEU A 8 0.14 4.90 6.06
C LEU A 8 1.60 4.54 5.74
N LYS A 9 2.40 4.25 6.77
CA LYS A 9 3.78 3.77 6.58
C LYS A 9 3.83 2.47 5.78
N GLY A 10 2.92 1.53 6.07
CA GLY A 10 2.79 0.27 5.32
C GLY A 10 2.47 0.49 3.83
N VAL A 11 1.56 1.42 3.53
CA VAL A 11 1.23 1.79 2.13
C VAL A 11 2.45 2.39 1.43
N LEU A 12 3.13 3.34 2.08
CA LEU A 12 4.28 4.04 1.50
C LEU A 12 5.49 3.12 1.28
N GLN A 13 5.66 2.09 2.10
CA GLN A 13 6.68 1.06 1.95
C GLN A 13 6.33 -0.02 0.91
N GLY A 14 5.16 0.04 0.29
CA GLY A 14 4.72 -1.00 -0.66
C GLY A 14 4.41 -2.33 0.02
N ASN A 15 3.97 -2.32 1.28
CA ASN A 15 3.63 -3.55 2.00
C ASN A 15 2.39 -4.20 1.37
N LYS A 16 2.62 -5.31 0.65
CA LYS A 16 1.59 -6.05 -0.07
C LYS A 16 0.38 -6.39 0.78
N LYS A 17 0.56 -6.80 2.04
CA LYS A 17 -0.55 -7.21 2.93
C LYS A 17 -1.45 -6.02 3.32
N VAL A 18 -0.84 -4.86 3.58
CA VAL A 18 -1.57 -3.62 3.89
C VAL A 18 -2.30 -3.14 2.64
N LEU A 19 -1.62 -3.15 1.50
CA LEU A 19 -2.20 -2.76 0.21
C LEU A 19 -3.36 -3.66 -0.19
N GLU A 20 -3.21 -4.99 -0.10
CA GLU A 20 -4.27 -5.95 -0.42
C GLU A 20 -5.51 -5.78 0.46
N ASN A 21 -5.33 -5.52 1.76
CA ASN A 21 -6.44 -5.22 2.66
C ASN A 21 -7.11 -3.89 2.31
N MET A 22 -6.34 -2.85 1.99
CA MET A 22 -6.85 -1.52 1.63
C MET A 22 -7.64 -1.53 0.31
N ILE A 23 -7.13 -2.24 -0.70
CA ILE A 23 -7.74 -2.29 -2.03
C ILE A 23 -8.75 -3.44 -2.18
N LYS A 24 -8.98 -4.25 -1.13
CA LYS A 24 -9.83 -5.44 -1.19
C LYS A 24 -11.21 -5.14 -1.78
N SER A 25 -11.81 -4.03 -1.33
CA SER A 25 -13.12 -3.52 -1.73
C SER A 25 -13.10 -2.63 -2.97
N CYS A 26 -11.93 -2.30 -3.52
CA CYS A 26 -11.82 -1.43 -4.69
C CYS A 26 -11.97 -2.20 -6.02
N ASP A 27 -12.37 -1.47 -7.06
CA ASP A 27 -12.44 -1.96 -8.44
C ASP A 27 -11.10 -2.43 -9.00
N GLY A 28 -11.16 -3.31 -10.00
CA GLY A 28 -9.97 -3.93 -10.62
C GLY A 28 -8.93 -2.93 -11.15
N ASN A 29 -9.36 -1.77 -11.64
CA ASN A 29 -8.45 -0.71 -12.09
C ASN A 29 -7.62 -0.12 -10.94
N ILE A 30 -8.25 0.13 -9.79
CA ILE A 30 -7.56 0.65 -8.60
C ILE A 30 -6.58 -0.41 -8.08
N LYS A 31 -6.99 -1.68 -8.07
CA LYS A 31 -6.09 -2.79 -7.68
C LYS A 31 -4.83 -2.84 -8.54
N LYS A 32 -4.97 -2.64 -9.84
CA LYS A 32 -3.85 -2.64 -10.80
C LYS A 32 -2.91 -1.44 -10.60
N ILE A 33 -3.46 -0.28 -10.26
CA ILE A 33 -2.66 0.93 -9.97
C ILE A 33 -1.88 0.76 -8.65
N PHE A 34 -2.53 0.33 -7.58
CA PHE A 34 -1.89 0.11 -6.29
C PHE A 34 -0.92 -1.08 -6.29
N GLY A 35 -1.12 -2.07 -7.17
CA GLY A 35 -0.15 -3.14 -7.40
C GLY A 35 1.22 -2.60 -7.84
N LYS A 36 1.25 -1.52 -8.64
CA LYS A 36 2.52 -0.87 -9.04
C LYS A 36 3.27 -0.23 -7.86
N THR A 37 2.56 0.12 -6.79
CA THR A 37 3.16 0.64 -5.55
C THR A 37 3.96 -0.44 -4.82
N CYS A 38 3.61 -1.73 -4.95
CA CYS A 38 4.44 -2.84 -4.46
C CYS A 38 5.74 -2.98 -5.27
N GLU A 39 5.69 -2.72 -6.59
CA GLU A 39 6.85 -2.81 -7.47
C GLU A 39 7.81 -1.64 -7.30
N LYS A 40 7.26 -0.44 -7.04
CA LYS A 40 8.02 0.79 -6.83
C LYS A 40 7.45 1.56 -5.63
N PRO A 41 7.90 1.24 -4.40
CA PRO A 41 7.42 1.91 -3.20
C PRO A 41 7.87 3.37 -3.16
N PHE A 42 7.05 4.21 -2.52
CA PHE A 42 7.31 5.65 -2.38
C PHE A 42 8.40 5.94 -1.35
N ILE A 43 8.43 5.15 -0.28
CA ILE A 43 9.48 5.19 0.73
C ILE A 43 10.42 4.01 0.48
N VAL A 44 11.62 4.33 0.03
CA VAL A 44 12.75 3.40 -0.04
C VAL A 44 13.57 3.59 1.24
N ILE A 45 13.11 3.03 2.38
CA ILE A 45 14.04 2.94 3.52
C ILE A 45 15.03 1.84 3.17
N ARG A 46 16.28 2.23 2.88
CA ARG A 46 17.43 1.33 2.85
C ARG A 46 17.82 0.95 4.27
#